data_AF-A0A533ULX9-F1
#
_entry.id   AF-A0A533ULX9-F1
#
_cell.length_a   1.000
_cell.length_b   1.000
_cell.length_c   1.000
_cell.angle_alpha   90.00
_cell.angle_beta   90.00
_cell.angle_gamma   90.00
#
_symmetry.space_group_name_H-M   'P 1'
#
loop_
_entity.id
_entity.type
_entity.pdbx_description
1 polymer ?
#
loop_
_entity_poly.entity_id
_entity_poly.type
_entity_poly.pdbx_seq_one_letter_code
_entity_poly.pdbx_strand_id
1 'polypeptide(L)'
;MVFGWGKKKTGNEIVGSTRQERQISFSDINLILKENEARLLKRILGQAKSIREQIEVEQKNILQTILQFEKDDLNAEDVDKSLKVLIERGKKAVGSGVKRETAVVLSNPDTYSNLANLNAQTGQMLKRIGDILGINSRIMHVFARKYTDKLKEDLADMANNKKQLQIFVDEYTNLESTSTNILEEIEKIKNSKKEIEDKNHRLTELKREIEDHKKTINNLEQDIRTLKSKNEYHEFLNVKKEIEPLAPERNNVKNEIDLQFSKISRPLGKYSYISSLEKPLKNIMARLVEEPIEVITNENKNAIIEILQAVVKSVVAGNVSVKDSQKAVEQIEETISRLDEFINLKNDLSKKMNNLESKLSIFNIKDLEEKEKKVTRTKEDILQCESSIKALEKEISEESTRTPQLIHDIETKLSEISRTKITLKI
;
A
#
# COMPACT_ATOMS: atom_id res chain seq x y z
N MET A 1 29.04 -75.08 4.98
CA MET A 1 28.51 -75.43 6.32
C MET A 1 28.60 -74.15 7.15
N VAL A 2 27.63 -73.24 7.22
CA VAL A 2 26.22 -73.33 7.70
C VAL A 2 26.11 -74.07 9.02
N PHE A 3 25.89 -73.31 10.10
CA PHE A 3 24.96 -73.49 11.23
C PHE A 3 25.15 -72.22 12.10
N GLY A 4 24.16 -71.44 12.52
CA GLY A 4 22.72 -71.65 12.65
C GLY A 4 22.28 -70.97 13.95
N TRP A 5 21.29 -70.10 13.86
CA TRP A 5 20.75 -69.24 14.93
C TRP A 5 20.21 -69.96 16.18
N GLY A 6 20.24 -69.26 17.33
CA GLY A 6 19.61 -69.70 18.58
C GLY A 6 19.50 -68.61 19.67
N LYS A 7 18.49 -67.75 19.52
CA LYS A 7 17.86 -66.76 20.43
C LYS A 7 18.29 -66.72 21.93
N LYS A 8 18.66 -65.53 22.40
CA LYS A 8 18.25 -65.01 23.72
C LYS A 8 17.59 -63.63 23.53
N LYS A 9 16.29 -63.56 23.82
CA LYS A 9 15.53 -62.31 23.93
C LYS A 9 16.06 -61.53 25.13
N THR A 10 16.56 -60.32 24.92
CA THR A 10 16.52 -59.26 25.93
C THR A 10 15.65 -58.16 25.34
N GLY A 11 14.48 -57.98 25.92
CA GLY A 11 13.53 -56.97 25.52
C GLY A 11 14.10 -55.60 25.87
N ASN A 12 14.51 -54.86 24.84
CA ASN A 12 14.33 -53.41 24.84
C ASN A 12 13.00 -53.17 24.15
N GLU A 13 11.92 -53.24 24.92
CA GLU A 13 10.74 -52.45 24.61
C GLU A 13 11.18 -50.99 24.66
N ILE A 14 11.41 -50.42 23.49
CA ILE A 14 11.26 -48.98 23.30
C ILE A 14 9.79 -48.74 23.58
N VAL A 15 9.49 -48.38 24.84
CA VAL A 15 8.18 -47.86 25.23
C VAL A 15 8.01 -46.58 24.42
N GLY A 16 7.33 -46.71 23.28
CA GLY A 16 6.73 -45.59 22.61
C GLY A 16 5.77 -44.95 23.59
N SER A 17 6.22 -43.89 24.27
CA SER A 17 5.33 -43.01 24.99
C SER A 17 4.38 -42.45 23.96
N THR A 18 3.17 -43.01 23.92
CA THR A 18 2.05 -42.52 23.12
C THR A 18 1.77 -41.13 23.67
N ARG A 19 2.36 -40.11 23.06
CA ARG A 19 2.11 -38.70 23.38
C ARG A 19 0.62 -38.50 23.13
N GLN A 20 -0.18 -38.46 24.20
CA GLN A 20 -1.63 -38.34 24.10
C GLN A 20 -1.96 -37.15 23.19
N GLU A 21 -2.57 -37.43 22.04
CA GLU A 21 -3.04 -36.42 21.11
C GLU A 21 -4.32 -35.83 21.67
N ARG A 22 -4.30 -34.52 21.95
CA ARG A 22 -5.44 -33.79 22.48
C ARG A 22 -5.87 -32.76 21.44
N GLN A 23 -7.03 -33.00 20.83
CA GLN A 23 -7.68 -32.01 19.98
C GLN A 23 -8.42 -31.00 20.86
N ILE A 24 -8.22 -29.71 20.62
CA ILE A 24 -8.79 -28.63 21.44
C ILE A 24 -9.39 -27.52 20.58
N SER A 25 -10.27 -26.71 21.17
CA SER A 25 -10.80 -25.49 20.54
C SER A 25 -9.99 -24.25 20.93
N PHE A 26 -10.14 -23.15 20.19
CA PHE A 26 -9.52 -21.87 20.54
C PHE A 26 -9.94 -21.36 21.93
N SER A 27 -11.16 -21.65 22.38
CA SER A 27 -11.63 -21.27 23.72
C SER A 27 -10.91 -22.00 24.85
N ASP A 28 -10.38 -23.20 24.58
CA ASP A 28 -9.69 -24.01 25.59
C ASP A 28 -8.25 -23.55 25.84
N ILE A 29 -7.67 -22.79 24.91
CA ILE A 29 -6.25 -22.39 24.98
C ILE A 29 -5.96 -21.59 26.24
N ASN A 30 -6.80 -20.62 26.59
CA ASN A 30 -6.65 -19.83 27.82
C ASN A 30 -6.65 -20.68 29.09
N LEU A 31 -7.49 -21.72 29.13
CA LEU A 31 -7.54 -22.64 30.27
C LEU A 31 -6.25 -23.46 30.36
N ILE A 32 -5.78 -23.98 29.23
CA ILE A 32 -4.53 -24.77 29.15
C ILE A 32 -3.32 -23.94 29.57
N LEU A 33 -3.22 -22.68 29.13
CA LEU A 33 -2.12 -21.79 29.53
C LEU A 33 -2.13 -21.58 31.06
N LYS A 34 -3.30 -21.27 31.64
CA LYS A 34 -3.45 -21.08 33.10
C LYS A 34 -3.15 -22.36 33.89
N GLU A 35 -3.60 -23.52 33.43
CA GLU A 35 -3.30 -24.81 34.07
C GLU A 35 -1.80 -25.10 34.09
N ASN A 36 -1.10 -24.83 32.99
CA ASN A 36 0.35 -25.03 32.91
C ASN A 36 1.12 -24.03 33.76
N GLU A 37 0.68 -22.76 33.80
CA GLU A 37 1.25 -21.76 34.70
C GLU A 37 1.11 -22.17 36.17
N ALA A 38 -0.09 -22.55 36.60
CA ALA A 38 -0.33 -23.01 37.97
C ALA A 38 0.50 -24.25 38.32
N ARG A 39 0.64 -25.20 37.38
CA ARG A 39 1.47 -26.40 37.55
C ARG A 39 2.95 -26.03 37.69
N LEU A 40 3.46 -25.12 36.86
CA LEU A 40 4.84 -24.67 36.91
C LEU A 40 5.12 -23.94 38.23
N LEU A 41 4.29 -22.97 38.60
CA LEU A 41 4.41 -22.21 39.85
C LEU A 41 4.45 -23.14 41.06
N LYS A 42 3.52 -24.09 41.16
CA LYS A 42 3.51 -25.07 42.26
C LYS A 42 4.83 -25.83 42.37
N ARG A 43 5.41 -26.24 41.24
CA ARG A 43 6.69 -26.97 41.19
C ARG A 43 7.86 -26.09 41.61
N ILE A 44 8.05 -24.95 40.94
CA ILE A 44 9.24 -24.11 41.15
C ILE A 44 9.24 -23.46 42.54
N LEU A 45 8.08 -23.05 43.06
CA LEU A 45 7.98 -22.47 44.40
C LEU A 45 8.24 -23.53 45.48
N GLY A 46 7.77 -24.77 45.28
CA GLY A 46 8.07 -25.87 46.18
C GLY A 46 9.58 -26.18 46.24
N GLN A 47 10.26 -26.21 45.09
CA GLN A 47 11.70 -26.44 45.03
C GLN A 47 12.51 -25.25 45.56
N ALA A 48 12.08 -24.02 45.25
CA ALA A 48 12.74 -22.81 45.73
C ALA A 48 12.73 -22.67 47.26
N LYS A 49 11.71 -23.20 47.95
CA LYS A 49 11.68 -23.23 49.42
C LYS A 49 12.85 -24.03 49.99
N SER A 50 13.14 -25.20 49.41
CA SER A 50 14.28 -26.01 49.84
C SER A 50 15.62 -25.33 49.53
N ILE A 51 15.75 -24.69 48.37
CA ILE A 51 16.97 -23.93 48.04
C ILE A 51 17.16 -22.73 48.97
N ARG A 52 16.07 -22.02 49.33
CA ARG A 52 16.12 -20.93 50.31
C ARG A 52 16.68 -21.41 51.65
N GLU A 53 16.20 -22.54 52.16
CA GLU A 53 16.70 -23.13 53.40
C GLU A 53 18.20 -23.47 53.32
N GLN A 54 18.67 -23.98 52.18
CA GLN A 54 20.09 -24.23 51.95
C GLN A 54 20.91 -22.93 51.95
N ILE A 55 20.41 -21.87 51.30
CA ILE A 55 21.06 -20.55 51.31
C ILE A 55 21.10 -19.96 52.73
N GLU A 56 20.07 -20.15 53.55
CA GLU A 56 20.09 -19.73 54.96
C GLU A 56 21.14 -20.49 55.79
N VAL A 57 21.38 -21.77 55.48
CA VAL A 57 22.45 -22.56 56.11
C VAL A 57 23.82 -22.01 55.70
N GLU A 58 24.03 -21.74 54.41
CA GLU A 58 25.27 -21.15 53.90
C GLU A 58 25.53 -19.76 54.50
N GLN A 59 24.49 -18.91 54.63
CA GLN A 59 24.58 -17.61 55.31
C GLN A 59 25.09 -17.76 56.74
N LYS A 60 24.56 -18.75 57.49
CA LYS A 60 25.00 -19.04 58.87
C LYS A 60 26.44 -19.55 58.91
N ASN A 61 26.83 -20.43 57.99
CA ASN A 61 28.20 -20.96 57.91
C ASN A 61 29.22 -19.86 57.61
N ILE A 62 28.91 -18.98 56.64
CA ILE A 62 29.74 -17.82 56.29
C ILE A 62 29.85 -16.89 57.51
N LEU A 63 28.74 -16.56 58.17
CA LEU A 63 28.74 -15.71 59.36
C LEU A 63 29.61 -16.29 60.48
N GLN A 64 29.49 -17.59 60.76
CA GLN A 64 30.32 -18.28 61.75
C GLN A 64 31.80 -18.23 61.40
N THR A 65 32.15 -18.47 60.14
CA THR A 65 33.53 -18.41 59.64
C THR A 65 34.12 -17.01 59.82
N ILE A 66 33.33 -15.97 59.55
CA ILE A 66 33.74 -14.57 59.74
C ILE A 66 33.90 -14.21 61.23
N LEU A 67 33.01 -14.69 62.11
CA LEU A 67 33.13 -14.48 63.55
C LEU A 67 34.39 -15.14 64.13
N GLN A 68 34.81 -16.28 63.58
CA GLN A 68 36.08 -16.92 63.96
C GLN A 68 37.28 -16.15 63.40
N PHE A 69 37.23 -15.73 62.14
CA PHE A 69 38.27 -14.92 61.50
C PHE A 69 38.56 -13.61 62.25
N GLU A 70 37.53 -12.93 62.76
CA GLU A 70 37.73 -11.70 63.53
C GLU A 70 38.44 -11.91 64.88
N LYS A 71 38.25 -13.07 65.50
CA LYS A 71 38.85 -13.43 66.80
C LYS A 71 40.27 -13.99 66.69
N ASP A 72 40.71 -14.37 65.50
CA ASP A 72 42.03 -14.94 65.26
C ASP A 72 43.08 -13.82 65.16
N ASP A 73 44.20 -13.92 65.87
CA ASP A 73 45.26 -12.90 65.87
C ASP A 73 46.15 -12.93 64.60
N LEU A 74 45.82 -13.80 63.63
CA LEU A 74 46.38 -13.85 62.27
C LEU A 74 47.92 -13.98 62.18
N ASN A 75 48.58 -14.38 63.29
CA ASN A 75 50.03 -14.62 63.41
C ASN A 75 50.92 -13.52 62.76
N ALA A 76 50.59 -12.25 62.99
CA ALA A 76 51.31 -11.10 62.43
C ALA A 76 52.45 -10.58 63.34
N GLU A 77 53.06 -11.45 64.16
CA GLU A 77 54.06 -11.05 65.16
C GLU A 77 55.38 -10.56 64.54
N ASP A 78 55.80 -11.15 63.41
CA ASP A 78 57.04 -10.80 62.69
C ASP A 78 56.85 -9.75 61.57
N VAL A 79 55.72 -9.03 61.58
CA VAL A 79 55.32 -8.12 60.49
C VAL A 79 55.51 -6.65 60.91
N ASP A 80 56.04 -5.81 60.01
CA ASP A 80 56.23 -4.37 60.26
C ASP A 80 54.92 -3.65 60.64
N LYS A 81 55.04 -2.61 61.47
CA LYS A 81 53.93 -1.80 62.01
C LYS A 81 53.00 -1.27 60.93
N SER A 82 53.53 -0.88 59.76
CA SER A 82 52.75 -0.37 58.63
C SER A 82 51.82 -1.45 58.02
N LEU A 83 52.34 -2.67 57.87
CA LEU A 83 51.60 -3.84 57.38
C LEU A 83 50.58 -4.33 58.43
N LYS A 84 50.94 -4.28 59.72
CA LYS A 84 50.01 -4.62 60.81
C LYS A 84 48.75 -3.73 60.80
N VAL A 85 48.89 -2.43 60.53
CA VAL A 85 47.74 -1.51 60.38
C VAL A 85 46.87 -1.86 59.17
N LEU A 86 47.47 -2.29 58.06
CA LEU A 86 46.72 -2.72 56.86
C LEU A 86 45.97 -4.03 57.10
N ILE A 87 46.58 -5.00 57.79
CA ILE A 87 45.96 -6.27 58.18
C ILE A 87 44.73 -6.00 59.06
N GLU A 88 44.85 -5.18 60.10
CA GLU A 88 43.73 -4.83 60.99
C GLU A 88 42.60 -4.11 60.26
N ARG A 89 42.92 -3.17 59.36
CA ARG A 89 41.91 -2.48 58.54
C ARG A 89 41.18 -3.45 57.62
N GLY A 90 41.88 -4.34 56.93
CA GLY A 90 41.26 -5.32 56.05
C GLY A 90 40.46 -6.38 56.80
N LYS A 91 40.95 -6.84 57.97
CA LYS A 91 40.23 -7.73 58.88
C LYS A 91 38.90 -7.10 59.32
N LYS A 92 38.91 -5.83 59.72
CA LYS A 92 37.69 -5.08 60.07
C LYS A 92 36.77 -4.88 58.87
N ALA A 93 37.30 -4.59 57.69
CA ALA A 93 36.52 -4.40 56.47
C ALA A 93 35.82 -5.69 56.03
N VAL A 94 36.53 -6.82 56.02
CA VAL A 94 35.96 -8.15 55.74
C VAL A 94 34.94 -8.54 56.81
N GLY A 95 35.30 -8.41 58.08
CA GLY A 95 34.43 -8.76 59.21
C GLY A 95 33.09 -8.02 59.19
N SER A 96 33.14 -6.69 59.22
CA SER A 96 31.93 -5.86 59.19
C SER A 96 31.17 -5.93 57.87
N GLY A 97 31.89 -6.01 56.74
CA GLY A 97 31.30 -6.07 55.41
C GLY A 97 30.51 -7.36 55.17
N VAL A 98 31.12 -8.52 55.44
CA VAL A 98 30.46 -9.83 55.19
C VAL A 98 29.34 -10.09 56.19
N LYS A 99 29.48 -9.66 57.46
CA LYS A 99 28.40 -9.73 58.46
C LYS A 99 27.14 -8.98 58.03
N ARG A 100 27.31 -7.79 57.45
CA ARG A 100 26.18 -7.00 56.98
C ARG A 100 25.41 -7.71 55.87
N GLU A 101 26.10 -8.34 54.92
CA GLU A 101 25.44 -9.04 53.81
C GLU A 101 24.81 -10.37 54.26
N THR A 102 25.40 -11.07 55.22
CA THR A 102 24.83 -12.31 55.79
C THR A 102 23.65 -12.08 56.74
N ALA A 103 23.43 -10.84 57.19
CA ALA A 103 22.26 -10.46 58.00
C ALA A 103 20.99 -10.19 57.18
N VAL A 104 21.07 -10.22 55.84
CA VAL A 104 19.92 -9.97 54.95
C VAL A 104 18.89 -11.11 55.09
N VAL A 105 17.66 -10.74 55.44
CA VAL A 105 16.53 -11.67 55.52
C VAL A 105 16.05 -12.04 54.12
N LEU A 106 16.10 -13.35 53.81
CA LEU A 106 15.70 -13.89 52.52
C LEU A 106 14.18 -13.97 52.38
N SER A 107 13.67 -13.47 51.26
CA SER A 107 12.24 -13.52 50.90
C SER A 107 11.74 -14.96 50.85
N ASN A 108 10.51 -15.20 51.32
CA ASN A 108 9.88 -16.52 51.18
C ASN A 108 9.23 -16.67 49.79
N PRO A 109 9.61 -17.68 48.98
CA PRO A 109 9.12 -17.83 47.60
C PRO A 109 7.70 -18.44 47.60
N ASP A 110 6.73 -17.67 48.06
CA ASP A 110 5.29 -18.01 47.99
C ASP A 110 4.63 -17.53 46.69
N THR A 111 5.28 -16.59 45.99
CA THR A 111 4.86 -16.04 44.69
C THR A 111 6.06 -15.96 43.75
N TYR A 112 5.79 -15.84 42.44
CA TYR A 112 6.86 -15.59 41.46
C TYR A 112 7.66 -14.33 41.78
N SER A 113 6.99 -13.23 42.17
CA SER A 113 7.67 -11.99 42.56
C SER A 113 8.63 -12.22 43.73
N ASN A 114 8.23 -12.99 44.74
CA ASN A 114 9.10 -13.32 45.86
C ASN A 114 10.26 -14.24 45.45
N LEU A 115 10.06 -15.17 44.51
CA LEU A 115 11.12 -16.00 43.94
C LEU A 115 12.16 -15.15 43.19
N ALA A 116 11.71 -14.22 42.35
CA ALA A 116 12.59 -13.30 41.64
C ALA A 116 13.38 -12.42 42.62
N ASN A 117 12.74 -11.93 43.67
CA ASN A 117 13.38 -11.18 44.74
C ASN A 117 14.41 -12.02 45.50
N LEU A 118 14.09 -13.28 45.85
CA LEU A 118 15.03 -14.20 46.48
C LEU A 118 16.27 -14.41 45.60
N ASN A 119 16.10 -14.68 44.31
CA ASN A 119 17.22 -14.83 43.36
C ASN A 119 18.08 -13.56 43.29
N ALA A 120 17.45 -12.39 43.25
CA ALA A 120 18.14 -11.10 43.25
C ALA A 120 18.90 -10.85 44.56
N GLN A 121 18.29 -11.12 45.71
CA GLN A 121 18.92 -10.99 47.03
C GLN A 121 20.17 -11.88 47.14
N THR A 122 20.06 -13.16 46.77
CA THR A 122 21.19 -14.11 46.79
C THR A 122 22.31 -13.66 45.85
N GLY A 123 21.97 -13.21 44.64
CA GLY A 123 22.95 -12.69 43.68
C GLY A 123 23.67 -11.44 44.18
N GLN A 124 22.95 -10.51 44.81
CA GLN A 124 23.55 -9.30 45.38
C GLN A 124 24.48 -9.61 46.57
N MET A 125 24.06 -10.52 47.44
CA MET A 125 24.86 -10.99 48.56
C MET A 125 26.17 -11.64 48.08
N LEU A 126 26.09 -12.60 47.15
CA LEU A 126 27.27 -13.23 46.54
C LEU A 126 28.22 -12.19 45.93
N LYS A 127 27.68 -11.24 45.17
CA LYS A 127 28.47 -10.19 44.53
C LYS A 127 29.20 -9.33 45.56
N ARG A 128 28.48 -8.83 46.57
CA ARG A 128 29.07 -7.93 47.57
C ARG A 128 30.08 -8.63 48.47
N ILE A 129 29.79 -9.87 48.90
CA ILE A 129 30.76 -10.68 49.66
C ILE A 129 32.00 -10.94 48.80
N GLY A 130 31.81 -11.31 47.53
CA GLY A 130 32.90 -11.49 46.57
C GLY A 130 33.76 -10.24 46.38
N ASP A 131 33.14 -9.06 46.23
CA ASP A 131 33.84 -7.78 46.09
C ASP A 131 34.68 -7.46 47.35
N ILE A 132 34.10 -7.64 48.54
CA ILE A 132 34.78 -7.42 49.83
C ILE A 132 36.01 -8.34 49.98
N LEU A 133 35.84 -9.62 49.66
CA LEU A 133 36.91 -10.61 49.74
C LEU A 133 37.98 -10.39 48.65
N GLY A 134 37.57 -9.97 47.46
CA GLY A 134 38.48 -9.66 46.35
C GLY A 134 39.40 -8.49 46.66
N ILE A 135 38.86 -7.40 47.21
CA ILE A 135 39.64 -6.23 47.64
C ILE A 135 40.66 -6.61 48.72
N ASN A 136 40.26 -7.48 49.66
CA ASN A 136 41.10 -7.91 50.79
C ASN A 136 41.81 -9.26 50.54
N SER A 137 41.92 -9.69 49.27
CA SER A 137 42.40 -11.02 48.89
C SER A 137 43.78 -11.36 49.43
N ARG A 138 44.72 -10.41 49.45
CA ARG A 138 46.07 -10.61 50.00
C ARG A 138 46.03 -10.95 51.49
N ILE A 139 45.18 -10.26 52.26
CA ILE A 139 45.02 -10.50 53.70
C ILE A 139 44.41 -11.89 53.91
N MET A 140 43.37 -12.20 53.14
CA MET A 140 42.68 -13.49 53.19
C MET A 140 43.62 -14.67 52.86
N HIS A 141 44.35 -14.60 51.75
CA HIS A 141 45.21 -15.70 51.31
C HIS A 141 46.50 -15.88 52.11
N VAL A 142 47.13 -14.78 52.56
CA VAL A 142 48.42 -14.83 53.25
C VAL A 142 48.25 -15.09 54.75
N PHE A 143 47.29 -14.42 55.39
CA PHE A 143 47.16 -14.41 56.85
C PHE A 143 45.96 -15.23 57.36
N ALA A 144 45.01 -15.58 56.49
CA ALA A 144 43.75 -16.21 56.87
C ALA A 144 43.35 -17.37 55.95
N ARG A 145 44.34 -18.14 55.47
CA ARG A 145 44.16 -19.18 54.43
C ARG A 145 43.06 -20.19 54.77
N LYS A 146 43.04 -20.69 56.00
CA LYS A 146 42.01 -21.65 56.49
C LYS A 146 40.57 -21.11 56.37
N TYR A 147 40.38 -19.81 56.60
CA TYR A 147 39.07 -19.15 56.46
C TYR A 147 38.73 -18.92 54.99
N THR A 148 39.74 -18.64 54.16
CA THR A 148 39.56 -18.45 52.72
C THR A 148 39.07 -19.73 52.04
N ASP A 149 39.65 -20.87 52.38
CA ASP A 149 39.26 -22.15 51.79
C ASP A 149 37.80 -22.50 52.16
N LYS A 150 37.41 -22.29 53.42
CA LYS A 150 36.04 -22.51 53.89
C LYS A 150 35.02 -21.54 53.28
N LEU A 151 35.35 -20.23 53.25
CA LEU A 151 34.48 -19.23 52.61
C LEU A 151 34.29 -19.52 51.12
N LYS A 152 35.33 -20.02 50.45
CA LYS A 152 35.25 -20.38 49.03
C LYS A 152 34.28 -21.55 48.80
N GLU A 153 34.28 -22.55 49.69
CA GLU A 153 33.35 -23.67 49.64
C GLU A 153 31.90 -23.21 49.85
N ASP A 154 31.61 -22.53 50.96
CA ASP A 154 30.26 -22.03 51.26
C ASP A 154 29.72 -21.08 50.17
N LEU A 155 30.58 -20.22 49.59
CA LEU A 155 30.20 -19.32 48.50
C LEU A 155 29.99 -20.05 47.16
N ALA A 156 30.69 -21.17 46.93
CA ALA A 156 30.49 -21.98 45.74
C ALA A 156 29.13 -22.69 45.78
N ASP A 157 28.75 -23.22 46.94
CA ASP A 157 27.43 -23.83 47.16
C ASP A 157 26.32 -22.79 46.99
N MET A 158 26.47 -21.61 47.59
CA MET A 158 25.53 -20.50 47.42
C MET A 158 25.42 -20.05 45.96
N ALA A 159 26.54 -20.02 45.22
CA ALA A 159 26.52 -19.71 43.80
C ALA A 159 25.80 -20.79 42.97
N ASN A 160 25.93 -22.06 43.34
CA ASN A 160 25.18 -23.16 42.72
C ASN A 160 23.68 -23.05 42.98
N ASN A 161 23.30 -22.75 44.22
CA ASN A 161 21.91 -22.51 44.61
C ASN A 161 21.30 -21.30 43.91
N LYS A 162 22.06 -20.21 43.76
CA LYS A 162 21.66 -19.06 42.93
C LYS A 162 21.42 -19.46 41.47
N LYS A 163 22.25 -20.32 40.88
CA LYS A 163 22.05 -20.81 39.51
C LYS A 163 20.74 -21.58 39.38
N GLN A 164 20.41 -22.42 40.36
CA GLN A 164 19.13 -23.14 40.38
C GLN A 164 17.93 -22.20 40.50
N LEU A 165 18.00 -21.18 41.37
CA LEU A 165 16.96 -20.14 41.43
C LEU A 165 16.82 -19.39 40.09
N GLN A 166 17.93 -19.10 39.42
CA GLN A 166 17.90 -18.48 38.10
C GLN A 166 17.18 -19.36 37.07
N ILE A 167 17.45 -20.68 37.06
CA ILE A 167 16.75 -21.62 36.16
C ILE A 167 15.24 -21.54 36.38
N PHE A 168 14.77 -21.48 37.63
CA PHE A 168 13.33 -21.36 37.92
C PHE A 168 12.72 -20.04 37.46
N VAL A 169 13.47 -18.94 37.59
CA VAL A 169 13.05 -17.63 37.06
C VAL A 169 12.96 -17.70 35.54
N ASP A 170 13.99 -18.22 34.87
CA ASP A 170 14.06 -18.34 33.41
C ASP A 170 12.94 -19.25 32.85
N GLU A 171 12.64 -20.36 33.53
CA GLU A 171 11.53 -21.25 33.18
C GLU A 171 10.18 -20.53 33.20
N TYR A 172 9.91 -19.73 34.24
CA TYR A 172 8.65 -18.98 34.33
C TYR A 172 8.59 -17.88 33.27
N THR A 173 9.66 -17.11 33.08
CA THR A 173 9.68 -16.05 32.05
C THR A 173 9.49 -16.60 30.65
N ASN A 174 10.07 -17.76 30.35
CA ASN A 174 9.90 -18.43 29.05
C ASN A 174 8.45 -18.91 28.85
N LEU A 175 7.80 -19.41 29.90
CA LEU A 175 6.38 -19.77 29.84
C LEU A 175 5.50 -18.54 29.60
N GLU A 176 5.74 -17.45 30.33
CA GLU A 176 5.00 -16.19 30.21
C GLU A 176 5.14 -15.60 28.80
N SER A 177 6.36 -15.52 28.28
CA SER A 177 6.61 -14.99 26.93
C SER A 177 5.96 -15.86 25.85
N THR A 178 6.05 -17.19 25.98
CA THR A 178 5.44 -18.11 25.02
C THR A 178 3.92 -18.04 25.08
N SER A 179 3.34 -17.92 26.27
CA SER A 179 1.89 -17.74 26.47
C SER A 179 1.40 -16.45 25.84
N THR A 180 2.13 -15.34 26.03
CA THR A 180 1.82 -14.04 25.42
C THR A 180 1.86 -14.13 23.90
N ASN A 181 2.91 -14.73 23.33
CA ASN A 181 3.03 -14.92 21.89
C ASN A 181 1.87 -15.74 21.31
N ILE A 182 1.44 -16.82 21.99
CA ILE A 182 0.28 -17.63 21.56
C ILE A 182 -0.99 -16.76 21.53
N LEU A 183 -1.23 -15.94 22.56
CA LEU A 183 -2.42 -15.09 22.62
C LEU A 183 -2.44 -14.03 21.52
N GLU A 184 -1.29 -13.42 21.22
CA GLU A 184 -1.15 -12.48 20.10
C GLU A 184 -1.40 -13.15 18.74
N GLU A 185 -0.91 -14.39 18.54
CA GLU A 185 -1.16 -15.14 17.30
C GLU A 185 -2.65 -15.50 17.14
N ILE A 186 -3.34 -15.85 18.23
CA ILE A 186 -4.78 -16.06 18.22
C ILE A 186 -5.53 -14.77 17.84
N GLU A 187 -5.11 -13.64 18.38
CA GLU A 187 -5.71 -12.35 18.04
C GLU A 187 -5.51 -12.01 16.56
N LYS A 188 -4.31 -12.26 16.01
CA LYS A 188 -4.02 -12.11 14.57
C LYS A 188 -4.95 -12.99 13.73
N ILE A 189 -5.13 -14.26 14.08
CA ILE A 189 -6.05 -15.17 13.37
C ILE A 189 -7.49 -14.63 13.42
N LYS A 190 -7.95 -14.15 14.58
CA LYS A 190 -9.30 -13.59 14.74
C LYS A 190 -9.51 -12.35 13.85
N ASN A 191 -8.53 -11.46 13.81
CA ASN A 191 -8.57 -10.25 12.99
C ASN A 191 -8.56 -10.59 11.50
N SER A 192 -7.66 -11.47 11.05
CA SER A 192 -7.62 -11.93 9.66
C SER A 192 -8.92 -12.60 9.23
N LYS A 193 -9.56 -13.40 10.10
CA LYS A 193 -10.87 -14.00 9.80
C LYS A 193 -11.95 -12.94 9.56
N LYS A 194 -11.97 -11.89 10.37
CA LYS A 194 -12.91 -10.77 10.21
C LYS A 194 -12.64 -9.99 8.93
N GLU A 195 -11.36 -9.69 8.63
CA GLU A 195 -10.96 -9.01 7.40
C GLU A 195 -11.37 -9.81 6.15
N ILE A 196 -11.18 -11.14 6.17
CA ILE A 196 -11.65 -12.02 5.10
C ILE A 196 -13.18 -11.98 4.95
N GLU A 197 -13.93 -11.95 6.05
CA GLU A 197 -15.39 -11.84 6.03
C GLU A 197 -15.86 -10.51 5.40
N ASP A 198 -15.26 -9.40 5.82
CA ASP A 198 -15.55 -8.07 5.29
C ASP A 198 -15.21 -7.96 3.79
N LYS A 199 -14.05 -8.50 3.36
CA LYS A 199 -13.66 -8.56 1.95
C LYS A 199 -14.59 -9.44 1.12
N ASN A 200 -15.04 -10.58 1.65
CA ASN A 200 -16.01 -11.44 0.98
C ASN A 200 -17.37 -10.75 0.82
N HIS A 201 -17.82 -9.98 1.81
CA HIS A 201 -19.02 -9.16 1.67
C HIS A 201 -18.87 -8.17 0.51
N ARG A 202 -17.74 -7.46 0.44
CA ARG A 202 -17.46 -6.52 -0.65
C ARG A 202 -17.39 -7.21 -2.02
N LEU A 203 -16.84 -8.42 -2.10
CA LEU A 203 -16.86 -9.21 -3.32
C LEU A 203 -18.28 -9.52 -3.81
N THR A 204 -19.19 -9.88 -2.89
CA THR A 204 -20.59 -10.11 -3.24
C THR A 204 -21.29 -8.84 -3.74
N GLU A 205 -21.01 -7.68 -3.13
CA GLU A 205 -21.53 -6.39 -3.60
C GLU A 205 -21.03 -6.04 -5.00
N LEU A 206 -19.71 -6.13 -5.25
CA LEU A 206 -19.12 -5.86 -6.56
C LEU A 206 -19.67 -6.79 -7.64
N LYS A 207 -19.90 -8.07 -7.32
CA LYS A 207 -20.52 -9.02 -8.25
C LYS A 207 -21.96 -8.63 -8.58
N ARG A 208 -22.72 -8.09 -7.62
CA ARG A 208 -24.06 -7.55 -7.86
C ARG A 208 -24.02 -6.28 -8.71
N GLU A 209 -23.11 -5.36 -8.42
CA GLU A 209 -22.90 -4.13 -9.21
C GLU A 209 -22.61 -4.46 -10.68
N ILE A 210 -21.74 -5.44 -10.95
CA ILE A 210 -21.47 -5.92 -12.31
C ILE A 210 -22.73 -6.44 -13.00
N GLU A 211 -23.56 -7.22 -12.30
CA GLU A 211 -24.80 -7.76 -12.87
C GLU A 211 -25.81 -6.66 -13.20
N ASP A 212 -25.92 -5.64 -12.35
CA ASP A 212 -26.79 -4.49 -12.59
C ASP A 212 -26.27 -3.60 -13.74
N HIS A 213 -24.95 -3.46 -13.86
CA HIS A 213 -24.32 -2.80 -15.02
C HIS A 213 -24.56 -3.57 -16.31
N LYS A 214 -24.48 -4.91 -16.30
CA LYS A 214 -24.79 -5.76 -17.46
C LYS A 214 -26.23 -5.61 -17.91
N LYS A 215 -27.20 -5.60 -16.98
CA LYS A 215 -28.61 -5.32 -17.30
C LYS A 215 -28.78 -3.94 -17.91
N THR A 216 -28.10 -2.93 -17.36
CA THR A 216 -28.13 -1.55 -17.89
C THR A 216 -27.59 -1.49 -19.31
N ILE A 217 -26.46 -2.14 -19.59
CA ILE A 217 -25.90 -2.23 -20.94
C ILE A 217 -26.89 -2.91 -21.89
N ASN A 218 -27.48 -4.04 -21.50
CA ASN A 218 -28.42 -4.75 -22.36
C ASN A 218 -29.64 -3.89 -22.75
N ASN A 219 -30.20 -3.16 -21.78
CA ASN A 219 -31.30 -2.22 -22.03
C ASN A 219 -30.88 -1.09 -22.98
N LEU A 220 -29.71 -0.46 -22.74
CA LEU A 220 -29.19 0.60 -23.60
C LEU A 220 -28.89 0.11 -25.02
N GLU A 221 -28.31 -1.08 -25.17
CA GLU A 221 -28.03 -1.69 -26.47
C GLU A 221 -29.32 -2.01 -27.22
N GLN A 222 -30.38 -2.43 -26.52
CA GLN A 222 -31.71 -2.61 -27.11
C GLN A 222 -32.30 -1.26 -27.56
N ASP A 223 -32.25 -0.23 -26.74
CA ASP A 223 -32.71 1.13 -27.10
C ASP A 223 -31.96 1.67 -28.33
N ILE A 224 -30.64 1.50 -28.37
CA ILE A 224 -29.79 1.89 -29.50
C ILE A 224 -30.21 1.15 -30.78
N ARG A 225 -30.47 -0.16 -30.70
CA ARG A 225 -30.95 -0.95 -31.84
C ARG A 225 -32.31 -0.45 -32.32
N THR A 226 -33.24 -0.18 -31.41
CA THR A 226 -34.56 0.38 -31.74
C THR A 226 -34.45 1.76 -32.38
N LEU A 227 -33.56 2.64 -31.90
CA LEU A 227 -33.31 3.94 -32.51
C LEU A 227 -32.72 3.79 -33.92
N LYS A 228 -31.78 2.87 -34.12
CA LYS A 228 -31.13 2.64 -35.43
C LYS A 228 -32.03 1.92 -36.44
N SER A 229 -33.10 1.25 -36.00
CA SER A 229 -34.07 0.61 -36.90
C SER A 229 -35.19 1.55 -37.36
N LYS A 230 -35.30 2.74 -36.76
CA LYS A 230 -36.30 3.75 -37.14
C LYS A 230 -36.01 4.29 -38.54
N ASN A 231 -37.06 4.52 -39.31
CA ASN A 231 -36.93 5.07 -40.66
C ASN A 231 -36.29 6.47 -40.63
N GLU A 232 -36.63 7.26 -39.63
CA GLU A 232 -36.08 8.59 -39.37
C GLU A 232 -34.56 8.58 -39.25
N TYR A 233 -33.97 7.53 -38.67
CA TYR A 233 -32.51 7.38 -38.59
C TYR A 233 -31.89 7.12 -39.97
N HIS A 234 -32.51 6.26 -40.78
CA HIS A 234 -32.05 5.99 -42.14
C HIS A 234 -32.17 7.22 -43.04
N GLU A 235 -33.26 7.97 -42.93
CA GLU A 235 -33.45 9.24 -43.63
C GLU A 235 -32.43 10.28 -43.21
N PHE A 236 -32.16 10.42 -41.90
CA PHE A 236 -31.07 11.27 -41.39
C PHE A 236 -29.71 10.91 -42.01
N LEU A 237 -29.38 9.61 -42.09
CA LEU A 237 -28.13 9.15 -42.71
C LEU A 237 -28.07 9.49 -44.20
N ASN A 238 -29.18 9.38 -44.92
CA ASN A 238 -29.25 9.72 -46.35
C ASN A 238 -29.04 11.23 -46.55
N VAL A 239 -29.74 12.07 -45.78
CA VAL A 239 -29.55 13.53 -45.82
C VAL A 239 -28.11 13.90 -45.50
N LYS A 240 -27.47 13.24 -44.51
CA LYS A 240 -26.06 13.48 -44.18
C LYS A 240 -25.13 13.13 -45.35
N LYS A 241 -25.39 12.03 -46.07
CA LYS A 241 -24.63 11.65 -47.28
C LYS A 241 -24.85 12.63 -48.44
N GLU A 242 -26.04 13.20 -48.59
CA GLU A 242 -26.32 14.22 -49.61
C GLU A 242 -25.62 15.56 -49.31
N ILE A 243 -25.39 15.87 -48.02
CA ILE A 243 -24.66 17.07 -47.60
C ILE A 243 -23.14 16.94 -47.86
N GLU A 244 -22.58 15.74 -47.69
CA GLU A 244 -21.14 15.48 -47.82
C GLU A 244 -20.49 16.04 -49.12
N PRO A 245 -21.05 15.86 -50.32
CA PRO A 245 -20.50 16.42 -51.56
C PRO A 245 -20.71 17.94 -51.72
N LEU A 246 -21.56 18.59 -50.93
CA LEU A 246 -21.82 20.03 -51.06
C LEU A 246 -20.65 20.89 -50.58
N ALA A 247 -19.84 20.39 -49.65
CA ALA A 247 -18.64 21.08 -49.19
C ALA A 247 -17.58 21.25 -50.31
N PRO A 248 -17.17 20.19 -51.03
CA PRO A 248 -16.27 20.35 -52.18
C PRO A 248 -16.94 21.11 -53.34
N GLU A 249 -18.25 20.97 -53.56
CA GLU A 249 -18.98 21.75 -54.58
C GLU A 249 -18.94 23.26 -54.28
N ARG A 250 -19.13 23.65 -53.00
CA ARG A 250 -18.96 25.05 -52.55
C ARG A 250 -17.54 25.56 -52.80
N ASN A 251 -16.53 24.74 -52.55
CA ASN A 251 -15.13 25.11 -52.83
C ASN A 251 -14.87 25.26 -54.33
N ASN A 252 -15.48 24.43 -55.18
CA ASN A 252 -15.37 24.55 -56.63
C ASN A 252 -15.96 25.87 -57.14
N VAL A 253 -17.18 26.22 -56.68
CA VAL A 253 -17.81 27.51 -57.03
C VAL A 253 -16.96 28.69 -56.54
N LYS A 254 -16.39 28.60 -55.34
CA LYS A 254 -15.44 29.60 -54.84
C LYS A 254 -14.24 29.76 -55.77
N ASN A 255 -13.57 28.65 -56.10
CA ASN A 255 -12.39 28.67 -56.96
C ASN A 255 -12.69 29.21 -58.35
N GLU A 256 -13.86 28.89 -58.91
CA GLU A 256 -14.29 29.38 -60.21
C GLU A 256 -14.50 30.90 -60.22
N ILE A 257 -15.16 31.42 -59.18
CA ILE A 257 -15.34 32.87 -58.99
C ILE A 257 -13.97 33.55 -58.80
N ASP A 258 -13.14 33.03 -57.90
CA ASP A 258 -11.82 33.60 -57.60
C ASP A 258 -10.93 33.61 -58.86
N LEU A 259 -10.97 32.54 -59.66
CA LEU A 259 -10.26 32.46 -60.92
C LEU A 259 -10.73 33.54 -61.90
N GLN A 260 -12.05 33.75 -62.05
CA GLN A 260 -12.57 34.77 -62.94
C GLN A 260 -12.16 36.18 -62.50
N PHE A 261 -12.28 36.48 -61.21
CA PHE A 261 -11.92 37.79 -60.66
C PHE A 261 -10.40 38.04 -60.64
N SER A 262 -9.58 36.98 -60.55
CA SER A 262 -8.12 37.10 -60.66
C SER A 262 -7.68 37.69 -62.01
N LYS A 263 -8.39 37.37 -63.10
CA LYS A 263 -8.12 37.87 -64.46
C LYS A 263 -8.25 39.41 -64.53
N ILE A 264 -9.18 39.97 -63.76
CA ILE A 264 -9.51 41.41 -63.78
C ILE A 264 -8.99 42.18 -62.56
N SER A 265 -8.29 41.51 -61.63
CA SER A 265 -7.75 42.09 -60.40
C SER A 265 -6.86 43.32 -60.64
N ARG A 266 -6.01 43.28 -61.67
CA ARG A 266 -5.07 44.37 -62.01
C ARG A 266 -5.76 45.63 -62.53
N PRO A 267 -6.63 45.59 -63.56
CA PRO A 267 -7.38 46.78 -63.97
C PRO A 267 -8.30 47.30 -62.85
N LEU A 268 -8.97 46.41 -62.11
CA LEU A 268 -9.86 46.77 -60.99
C LEU A 268 -9.08 47.47 -59.85
N GLY A 269 -7.94 46.89 -59.44
CA GLY A 269 -7.08 47.45 -58.41
C GLY A 269 -6.45 48.78 -58.80
N LYS A 270 -6.03 48.95 -60.06
CA LYS A 270 -5.52 50.24 -60.55
C LYS A 270 -6.59 51.32 -60.63
N TYR A 271 -7.79 50.94 -61.07
CA TYR A 271 -8.92 51.87 -61.11
C TYR A 271 -9.26 52.41 -59.71
N SER A 272 -9.09 51.59 -58.66
CA SER A 272 -9.30 52.00 -57.26
C SER A 272 -8.58 53.29 -56.84
N TYR A 273 -7.36 53.52 -57.36
CA TYR A 273 -6.54 54.70 -57.02
C TYR A 273 -7.02 55.99 -57.69
N ILE A 274 -7.70 55.88 -58.83
CA ILE A 274 -8.12 57.02 -59.65
C ILE A 274 -9.64 57.20 -59.68
N SER A 275 -10.40 56.29 -59.04
CA SER A 275 -11.85 56.29 -59.15
C SER A 275 -12.48 57.44 -58.37
N SER A 276 -13.46 58.07 -59.00
CA SER A 276 -14.35 59.05 -58.38
C SER A 276 -15.61 58.41 -57.78
N LEU A 277 -15.60 57.07 -57.63
CA LEU A 277 -16.73 56.33 -57.06
C LEU A 277 -16.99 56.76 -55.61
N GLU A 278 -18.27 56.76 -55.22
CA GLU A 278 -18.69 57.01 -53.84
C GLU A 278 -18.18 55.91 -52.90
N LYS A 279 -18.10 56.23 -51.60
CA LYS A 279 -17.55 55.34 -50.56
C LYS A 279 -18.17 53.91 -50.56
N PRO A 280 -19.48 53.71 -50.77
CA PRO A 280 -20.07 52.37 -50.83
C PRO A 280 -19.54 51.53 -51.99
N LEU A 281 -19.43 52.09 -53.20
CA LEU A 281 -18.93 51.40 -54.38
C LEU A 281 -17.42 51.12 -54.28
N LYS A 282 -16.65 52.02 -53.66
CA LYS A 282 -15.22 51.78 -53.37
C LYS A 282 -15.00 50.59 -52.45
N ASN A 283 -15.85 50.41 -51.42
CA ASN A 283 -15.78 49.26 -50.52
C ASN A 283 -16.13 47.95 -51.23
N ILE A 284 -17.18 47.94 -52.07
CA ILE A 284 -17.55 46.78 -52.89
C ILE A 284 -16.38 46.41 -53.81
N MET A 285 -15.81 47.38 -54.52
CA MET A 285 -14.67 47.19 -55.41
C MET A 285 -13.44 46.59 -54.70
N ALA A 286 -13.08 47.11 -53.53
CA ALA A 286 -11.95 46.58 -52.76
C ALA A 286 -12.17 45.10 -52.39
N ARG A 287 -13.38 44.77 -51.91
CA ARG A 287 -13.72 43.39 -51.56
C ARG A 287 -13.85 42.46 -52.76
N LEU A 288 -14.19 42.94 -53.96
CA LEU A 288 -14.15 42.13 -55.19
C LEU A 288 -12.73 41.68 -55.57
N VAL A 289 -11.70 42.41 -55.14
CA VAL A 289 -10.30 42.04 -55.37
C VAL A 289 -9.82 41.01 -54.34
N GLU A 290 -10.28 41.14 -53.09
CA GLU A 290 -9.83 40.30 -51.97
C GLU A 290 -10.65 38.99 -51.84
N GLU A 291 -11.98 39.09 -51.84
CA GLU A 291 -12.87 37.96 -51.59
C GLU A 291 -14.20 38.11 -52.40
N PRO A 292 -14.13 37.90 -53.73
CA PRO A 292 -15.25 38.18 -54.63
C PRO A 292 -16.51 37.36 -54.31
N ILE A 293 -16.37 36.11 -53.89
CA ILE A 293 -17.51 35.25 -53.53
C ILE A 293 -18.41 35.86 -52.44
N GLU A 294 -17.86 36.61 -51.49
CA GLU A 294 -18.65 37.21 -50.40
C GLU A 294 -19.45 38.43 -50.87
N VAL A 295 -18.98 39.11 -51.92
CA VAL A 295 -19.57 40.35 -52.43
C VAL A 295 -20.63 40.07 -53.50
N ILE A 296 -20.40 39.06 -54.33
CA ILE A 296 -21.29 38.65 -55.42
C ILE A 296 -22.60 38.13 -54.83
N THR A 297 -23.62 38.96 -54.95
CA THR A 297 -24.97 38.80 -54.39
C THR A 297 -25.97 39.53 -55.28
N ASN A 298 -27.27 39.21 -55.14
CA ASN A 298 -28.31 39.90 -55.90
C ASN A 298 -28.38 41.40 -55.56
N GLU A 299 -28.18 41.74 -54.29
CA GLU A 299 -28.22 43.11 -53.77
C GLU A 299 -27.10 43.97 -54.37
N ASN A 300 -25.89 43.40 -54.49
CA ASN A 300 -24.73 44.12 -55.02
C ASN A 300 -24.61 44.05 -56.54
N LYS A 301 -25.42 43.27 -57.25
CA LYS A 301 -25.27 43.00 -58.69
C LYS A 301 -25.10 44.27 -59.52
N ASN A 302 -26.04 45.22 -59.38
CA ASN A 302 -26.02 46.45 -60.17
C ASN A 302 -24.80 47.32 -59.85
N ALA A 303 -24.42 47.39 -58.57
CA ALA A 303 -23.22 48.10 -58.12
C ALA A 303 -21.93 47.47 -58.69
N ILE A 304 -21.85 46.13 -58.74
CA ILE A 304 -20.72 45.41 -59.34
C ILE A 304 -20.63 45.71 -60.84
N ILE A 305 -21.76 45.67 -61.56
CA ILE A 305 -21.81 46.00 -62.99
C ILE A 305 -21.34 47.44 -63.24
N GLU A 306 -21.83 48.40 -62.44
CA GLU A 306 -21.44 49.81 -62.54
C GLU A 306 -19.92 49.99 -62.36
N ILE A 307 -19.35 49.34 -61.33
CA ILE A 307 -17.91 49.36 -61.07
C ILE A 307 -17.15 48.78 -62.28
N LEU A 308 -17.53 47.60 -62.75
CA LEU A 308 -16.83 46.92 -63.86
C LEU A 308 -16.93 47.73 -65.17
N GLN A 309 -18.08 48.33 -65.47
CA GLN A 309 -18.24 49.22 -66.64
C GLN A 309 -17.40 50.49 -66.52
N ALA A 310 -17.27 51.07 -65.32
CA ALA A 310 -16.43 52.23 -65.09
C ALA A 310 -14.94 51.91 -65.29
N VAL A 311 -14.51 50.69 -64.92
CA VAL A 311 -13.17 50.18 -65.20
C VAL A 311 -12.96 50.03 -66.71
N VAL A 312 -13.91 49.44 -67.45
CA VAL A 312 -13.84 49.32 -68.93
C VAL A 312 -13.64 50.69 -69.57
N LYS A 313 -14.49 51.67 -69.25
CA LYS A 313 -14.38 53.04 -69.78
C LYS A 313 -13.00 53.65 -69.50
N SER A 314 -12.44 53.40 -68.33
CA SER A 314 -11.14 53.94 -67.91
C SER A 314 -9.96 53.24 -68.56
N VAL A 315 -10.07 51.95 -68.89
CA VAL A 315 -9.09 51.21 -69.69
C VAL A 315 -9.09 51.70 -71.14
N VAL A 316 -10.28 51.85 -71.75
CA VAL A 316 -10.43 52.35 -73.14
C VAL A 316 -9.93 53.78 -73.28
N ALA A 317 -10.21 54.65 -72.30
CA ALA A 317 -9.73 56.04 -72.29
C ALA A 317 -8.21 56.18 -72.02
N GLY A 318 -7.50 55.08 -71.72
CA GLY A 318 -6.07 55.10 -71.40
C GLY A 318 -5.75 55.56 -69.96
N ASN A 319 -6.75 55.83 -69.13
CA ASN A 319 -6.59 56.26 -67.74
C ASN A 319 -6.09 55.12 -66.83
N VAL A 320 -6.46 53.87 -67.14
CA VAL A 320 -5.97 52.67 -66.45
C VAL A 320 -4.96 51.94 -67.34
N SER A 321 -3.67 52.03 -66.99
CA SER A 321 -2.62 51.36 -67.74
C SER A 321 -2.59 49.85 -67.49
N VAL A 322 -2.89 49.06 -68.53
CA VAL A 322 -2.79 47.59 -68.56
C VAL A 322 -1.85 47.15 -69.69
N LYS A 323 -1.40 45.89 -69.67
CA LYS A 323 -0.49 45.35 -70.70
C LYS A 323 -1.15 45.20 -72.07
N ASP A 324 -2.41 44.79 -72.05
CA ASP A 324 -3.24 44.55 -73.24
C ASP A 324 -4.64 45.08 -72.91
N SER A 325 -4.97 46.23 -73.47
CA SER A 325 -6.22 46.93 -73.20
C SER A 325 -7.43 46.17 -73.75
N GLN A 326 -7.29 45.58 -74.94
CA GLN A 326 -8.35 44.84 -75.60
C GLN A 326 -8.71 43.60 -74.79
N LYS A 327 -7.70 42.80 -74.42
CA LYS A 327 -7.89 41.60 -73.58
C LYS A 327 -8.44 41.92 -72.19
N ALA A 328 -8.02 43.03 -71.58
CA ALA A 328 -8.54 43.44 -70.28
C ALA A 328 -10.02 43.82 -70.35
N VAL A 329 -10.43 44.54 -71.40
CA VAL A 329 -11.85 44.86 -71.64
C VAL A 329 -12.66 43.59 -71.84
N GLU A 330 -12.20 42.68 -72.71
CA GLU A 330 -12.87 41.39 -72.97
C GLU A 330 -13.07 40.57 -71.68
N GLN A 331 -12.04 40.48 -70.83
CA GLN A 331 -12.13 39.74 -69.56
C GLN A 331 -13.10 40.40 -68.54
N ILE A 332 -13.20 41.74 -68.54
CA ILE A 332 -14.15 42.44 -67.68
C ILE A 332 -15.58 42.26 -68.19
N GLU A 333 -15.81 42.37 -69.50
CA GLU A 333 -17.12 42.12 -70.12
C GLU A 333 -17.57 40.66 -69.94
N GLU A 334 -16.65 39.69 -70.05
CA GLU A 334 -16.89 38.27 -69.71
C GLU A 334 -17.27 38.11 -68.23
N THR A 335 -16.63 38.84 -67.32
CA THR A 335 -16.98 38.79 -65.89
C THR A 335 -18.36 39.39 -65.61
N ILE A 336 -18.73 40.47 -66.31
CA ILE A 336 -20.08 41.06 -66.22
C ILE A 336 -21.14 40.07 -66.70
N SER A 337 -20.91 39.40 -67.84
CA SER A 337 -21.89 38.47 -68.42
C SER A 337 -22.09 37.20 -67.58
N ARG A 338 -21.05 36.75 -66.88
CA ARG A 338 -21.10 35.58 -65.96
C ARG A 338 -21.57 35.91 -64.54
N LEU A 339 -21.82 37.19 -64.21
CA LEU A 339 -22.19 37.58 -62.85
C LEU A 339 -23.50 36.92 -62.39
N ASP A 340 -24.48 36.79 -63.30
CA ASP A 340 -25.74 36.09 -63.03
C ASP A 340 -25.53 34.59 -62.77
N GLU A 341 -24.64 33.96 -63.53
CA GLU A 341 -24.24 32.56 -63.35
C GLU A 341 -23.66 32.34 -61.94
N PHE A 342 -22.71 33.19 -61.52
CA PHE A 342 -22.08 33.08 -60.19
C PHE A 342 -23.06 33.32 -59.04
N ILE A 343 -23.95 34.30 -59.17
CA ILE A 343 -25.00 34.57 -58.17
C ILE A 343 -25.95 33.36 -58.06
N ASN A 344 -26.36 32.79 -59.19
CA ASN A 344 -27.23 31.61 -59.21
C ASN A 344 -26.55 30.38 -58.59
N LEU A 345 -25.31 30.07 -58.98
CA LEU A 345 -24.53 28.96 -58.41
C LEU A 345 -24.42 29.06 -56.88
N LYS A 346 -24.07 30.24 -56.35
CA LYS A 346 -23.97 30.49 -54.91
C LYS A 346 -25.32 30.33 -54.21
N ASN A 347 -26.37 30.93 -54.76
CA ASN A 347 -27.70 30.91 -54.15
C ASN A 347 -28.31 29.50 -54.16
N ASP A 348 -28.17 28.76 -55.26
CA ASP A 348 -28.71 27.41 -55.38
C ASP A 348 -28.00 26.44 -54.44
N LEU A 349 -26.68 26.54 -54.29
CA LEU A 349 -25.93 25.78 -53.30
C LEU A 349 -26.36 26.11 -51.87
N SER A 350 -26.49 27.40 -51.54
CA SER A 350 -26.92 27.81 -50.21
C SER A 350 -28.34 27.32 -49.89
N LYS A 351 -29.28 27.41 -50.85
CA LYS A 351 -30.64 26.89 -50.71
C LYS A 351 -30.65 25.37 -50.53
N LYS A 352 -29.89 24.63 -51.34
CA LYS A 352 -29.75 23.16 -51.22
C LYS A 352 -29.21 22.79 -49.84
N MET A 353 -28.13 23.44 -49.40
CA MET A 353 -27.51 23.20 -48.09
C MET A 353 -28.50 23.46 -46.96
N ASN A 354 -29.12 24.64 -46.92
CA ASN A 354 -30.07 25.01 -45.86
C ASN A 354 -31.28 24.06 -45.80
N ASN A 355 -31.79 23.64 -46.97
CA ASN A 355 -32.89 22.68 -47.05
C ASN A 355 -32.48 21.32 -46.47
N LEU A 356 -31.31 20.79 -46.83
CA LEU A 356 -30.82 19.52 -46.30
C LEU A 356 -30.50 19.61 -44.81
N GLU A 357 -29.85 20.68 -44.34
CA GLU A 357 -29.58 20.91 -42.92
C GLU A 357 -30.86 20.95 -42.09
N SER A 358 -31.92 21.60 -42.60
CA SER A 358 -33.21 21.64 -41.89
C SER A 358 -33.82 20.24 -41.71
N LYS A 359 -33.62 19.34 -42.68
CA LYS A 359 -34.11 17.95 -42.65
C LYS A 359 -33.34 17.07 -41.67
N LEU A 360 -32.14 17.45 -41.22
CA LEU A 360 -31.40 16.69 -40.20
C LEU A 360 -32.13 16.64 -38.85
N SER A 361 -33.06 17.58 -38.61
CA SER A 361 -33.88 17.63 -37.39
C SER A 361 -34.87 16.46 -37.26
N ILE A 362 -35.02 15.63 -38.30
CA ILE A 362 -35.89 14.44 -38.30
C ILE A 362 -35.45 13.38 -37.28
N PHE A 363 -34.17 13.39 -36.88
CA PHE A 363 -33.62 12.44 -35.92
C PHE A 363 -32.77 13.13 -34.85
N ASN A 364 -33.05 12.81 -33.59
CA ASN A 364 -32.23 13.29 -32.47
C ASN A 364 -30.96 12.45 -32.33
N ILE A 365 -29.92 12.80 -33.09
CA ILE A 365 -28.62 12.13 -33.03
C ILE A 365 -27.94 12.23 -31.65
N LYS A 366 -28.20 13.31 -30.90
CA LYS A 366 -27.61 13.52 -29.58
C LYS A 366 -28.07 12.47 -28.57
N ASP A 367 -29.35 12.10 -28.58
CA ASP A 367 -29.87 11.04 -27.71
C ASP A 367 -29.19 9.69 -28.01
N LEU A 368 -28.97 9.37 -29.29
CA LEU A 368 -28.24 8.16 -29.68
C LEU A 368 -26.80 8.18 -29.17
N GLU A 369 -26.06 9.27 -29.42
CA GLU A 369 -24.68 9.43 -28.97
C GLU A 369 -24.54 9.39 -27.44
N GLU A 370 -25.50 9.95 -26.71
CA GLU A 370 -25.52 9.88 -25.24
C GLU A 370 -25.70 8.46 -24.73
N LYS A 371 -26.59 7.67 -25.35
CA LYS A 371 -26.75 6.25 -25.00
C LYS A 371 -25.51 5.44 -25.33
N GLU A 372 -24.88 5.67 -26.50
CA GLU A 372 -23.63 5.01 -26.88
C GLU A 372 -22.49 5.35 -25.92
N LYS A 373 -22.34 6.63 -25.55
CA LYS A 373 -21.36 7.06 -24.52
C LYS A 373 -21.64 6.41 -23.17
N LYS A 374 -22.90 6.30 -22.77
CA LYS A 374 -23.29 5.64 -21.51
C LYS A 374 -22.92 4.15 -21.52
N VAL A 375 -23.14 3.45 -22.64
CA VAL A 375 -22.70 2.05 -22.79
C VAL A 375 -21.19 1.92 -22.59
N THR A 376 -20.38 2.79 -23.23
CA THR A 376 -18.92 2.76 -23.08
C THR A 376 -18.50 3.00 -21.63
N ARG A 377 -19.05 4.02 -20.97
CA ARG A 377 -18.77 4.30 -19.55
C ARG A 377 -19.14 3.13 -18.64
N THR A 378 -20.33 2.56 -18.81
CA THR A 378 -20.75 1.41 -17.99
C THR A 378 -19.88 0.16 -18.23
N LYS A 379 -19.30 0.00 -19.43
CA LYS A 379 -18.28 -1.05 -19.70
C LYS A 379 -16.98 -0.77 -18.95
N GLU A 380 -16.53 0.49 -18.89
CA GLU A 380 -15.37 0.90 -18.09
C GLU A 380 -15.61 0.65 -16.59
N ASP A 381 -16.81 0.96 -16.08
CA ASP A 381 -17.19 0.70 -14.68
C ASP A 381 -17.12 -0.80 -14.34
N ILE A 382 -17.56 -1.69 -15.27
CA ILE A 382 -17.42 -3.14 -15.10
C ILE A 382 -15.94 -3.54 -15.00
N LEU A 383 -15.09 -3.04 -15.89
CA LEU A 383 -13.65 -3.35 -15.87
C LEU A 383 -13.00 -2.91 -14.55
N GLN A 384 -13.40 -1.75 -14.02
CA GLN A 384 -12.94 -1.29 -12.71
C GLN A 384 -13.40 -2.22 -11.59
N CYS A 385 -14.66 -2.65 -11.58
CA CYS A 385 -15.18 -3.63 -10.61
C CYS A 385 -14.42 -4.96 -10.70
N GLU A 386 -14.18 -5.48 -11.90
CA GLU A 386 -13.43 -6.72 -12.13
C GLU A 386 -11.98 -6.63 -11.63
N SER A 387 -11.32 -5.49 -11.83
CA SER A 387 -9.97 -5.26 -11.31
C SER A 387 -9.94 -5.26 -9.77
N SER A 388 -10.97 -4.66 -9.16
CA SER A 388 -11.13 -4.60 -7.70
C SER A 388 -11.41 -6.00 -7.12
N ILE A 389 -12.24 -6.81 -7.79
CA ILE A 389 -12.50 -8.20 -7.43
C ILE A 389 -11.19 -9.00 -7.42
N LYS A 390 -10.38 -8.91 -8.48
CA LYS A 390 -9.10 -9.63 -8.57
C LYS A 390 -8.13 -9.26 -7.46
N ALA A 391 -8.06 -7.97 -7.09
CA ALA A 391 -7.23 -7.51 -5.99
C ALA A 391 -7.68 -8.11 -4.65
N LEU A 392 -8.98 -8.05 -4.35
CA LEU A 392 -9.55 -8.63 -3.13
C LEU A 392 -9.38 -10.15 -3.06
N GLU A 393 -9.61 -10.87 -4.15
CA GLU A 393 -9.41 -12.33 -4.21
C GLU A 393 -7.95 -12.72 -3.94
N LYS A 394 -6.99 -11.92 -4.44
CA LYS A 394 -5.57 -12.11 -4.16
C LYS A 394 -5.25 -11.89 -2.68
N GLU A 395 -5.73 -10.80 -2.09
CA GLU A 395 -5.51 -10.51 -0.67
C GLU A 395 -6.11 -11.59 0.24
N ILE A 396 -7.33 -12.05 -0.05
CA ILE A 396 -7.97 -13.15 0.69
C ILE A 396 -7.14 -14.41 0.60
N SER A 397 -6.60 -14.73 -0.58
CA SER A 397 -5.74 -15.91 -0.77
C SER A 397 -4.46 -15.82 0.07
N GLU A 398 -3.79 -14.66 0.04
CA GLU A 398 -2.58 -14.42 0.84
C GLU A 398 -2.86 -14.57 2.36
N GLU A 399 -3.93 -13.98 2.87
CA GLU A 399 -4.34 -14.10 4.29
C GLU A 399 -4.75 -15.54 4.66
N SER A 400 -5.40 -16.25 3.72
CA SER A 400 -5.80 -17.64 3.90
C SER A 400 -4.59 -18.59 3.93
N THR A 401 -3.48 -18.26 3.28
CA THR A 401 -2.24 -19.05 3.35
C THR A 401 -1.46 -18.83 4.65
N ARG A 402 -1.57 -17.64 5.26
CA ARG A 402 -0.89 -17.30 6.52
C ARG A 402 -1.54 -17.93 7.74
N THR A 403 -2.87 -18.07 7.72
CA THR A 403 -3.64 -18.60 8.86
C THR A 403 -3.19 -20.02 9.28
N PRO A 404 -3.00 -20.99 8.36
CA PRO A 404 -2.45 -22.31 8.71
C PRO A 404 -1.07 -22.28 9.36
N GLN A 405 -0.19 -21.35 8.97
CA GLN A 405 1.14 -21.22 9.55
C GLN A 405 1.04 -20.78 11.02
N LEU A 406 0.22 -19.76 11.30
CA LEU A 406 -0.03 -19.30 12.67
C LEU A 406 -0.66 -20.40 13.54
N ILE A 407 -1.58 -21.18 12.98
CA ILE A 407 -2.17 -22.34 13.68
C ILE A 407 -1.10 -23.37 14.03
N HIS A 408 -0.22 -23.71 13.09
CA HIS A 408 0.86 -24.65 13.32
C HIS A 408 1.86 -24.16 14.38
N ASP A 409 2.19 -22.87 14.36
CA ASP A 409 3.06 -22.26 15.37
C ASP A 409 2.43 -22.31 16.77
N ILE A 410 1.13 -22.03 16.89
CA ILE A 410 0.38 -22.17 18.14
C ILE A 410 0.38 -23.62 18.62
N GLU A 411 0.07 -24.59 17.74
CA GLU A 411 0.07 -26.02 18.07
C GLU A 411 1.42 -26.49 18.60
N THR A 412 2.50 -26.03 17.97
CA THR A 412 3.88 -26.37 18.34
C THR A 412 4.20 -25.82 19.73
N LYS A 413 3.99 -24.52 19.96
CA LYS A 413 4.27 -23.87 21.25
C LYS A 413 3.40 -24.42 22.37
N LEU A 414 2.12 -24.68 22.11
CA LEU A 414 1.23 -25.30 23.09
C LEU A 414 1.70 -26.71 23.43
N SER A 415 2.13 -27.49 22.45
CA SER A 415 2.62 -28.86 22.66
C SER A 415 3.93 -28.92 23.46
N GLU A 416 4.76 -27.88 23.36
CA GLU A 416 5.97 -27.71 24.16
C GLU A 416 5.63 -27.41 25.63
N ILE A 417 4.73 -26.44 25.86
CA ILE A 417 4.31 -26.03 27.20
C ILE A 417 3.55 -27.16 27.93
N SER A 418 2.59 -27.80 27.24
CA SER A 418 1.72 -28.79 27.85
C SER A 418 2.36 -30.19 27.95
N ARG A 419 3.46 -30.41 27.22
CA ARG A 419 4.11 -31.71 27.01
C ARG A 419 3.19 -32.78 26.40
N THR A 420 2.06 -32.37 25.82
CA THR A 420 1.11 -33.23 25.10
C THR A 420 1.08 -32.81 23.63
N LYS A 421 0.74 -33.70 22.71
CA LYS A 421 0.58 -33.29 21.31
C LYS A 421 -0.78 -32.62 21.18
N ILE A 422 -0.81 -31.35 20.81
CA ILE A 422 -2.02 -30.54 20.68
C ILE A 422 -2.31 -30.29 19.21
N THR A 423 -3.57 -30.45 18.82
CA THR A 423 -4.09 -30.05 17.51
C THR A 423 -5.30 -29.14 17.69
N LEU A 424 -5.36 -28.07 16.91
CA LEU A 424 -6.46 -27.10 16.95
C LEU A 424 -7.57 -27.53 16.00
N LYS A 425 -8.80 -27.53 16.50
CA LYS A 425 -9.99 -27.68 15.68
C LYS A 425 -10.32 -26.33 15.02
N ILE A 426 -10.18 -26.27 13.70
CA ILE A 426 -10.46 -25.10 12.85
C ILE A 426 -11.97 -24.96 12.61
#